data_AF-A0A838DGK1-F1
#
_entry.id   AF-A0A838DGK1-F1
#
_cell.length_a   1.000
_cell.length_b   1.000
_cell.length_c   1.000
_cell.angle_alpha   90.00
_cell.angle_beta   90.00
_cell.angle_gamma   90.00
#
_symmetry.space_group_name_H-M   'P 1'
#
loop_
_entity.id
_entity.type
_entity.pdbx_description
1 polymer ?
#
loop_
_entity_poly.entity_id
_entity_poly.type
_entity_poly.pdbx_seq_one_letter_code
_entity_poly.pdbx_strand_id
1 'polypeptide(L)'
;MLQYELRSAGGDGRVFVRGVKDFVAKYSKKRSGPPPHHVLIFDEAQRAWDADRVRLKHKDPEAVSEPDAFVAFADRVPGWCVVIGLIGTGQEIHAGEEGGMVLWANAIAKNISGWEVSGPPQFQAVFEASGVTYTATEELHLGQSVRFHFAAGLSEWESGLLNDQPDPARLAPVAQQLASQGYQLRVTRAIGTAKEFVWKKYADSPDARFGLLHSSRDKRIAEVLDNRPATLFPTRSVVR
;
A
#
# COMPACT_ATOMS: atom_id res chain seq x y z
N MET A 1 1.95 -1.50 6.65
CA MET A 1 2.00 -2.61 7.61
C MET A 1 3.33 -3.38 7.50
N LEU A 2 3.87 -3.64 6.30
CA LEU A 2 5.21 -4.26 6.13
C LEU A 2 6.40 -3.48 6.71
N GLN A 3 6.35 -2.14 6.73
CA GLN A 3 7.47 -1.31 7.22
C GLN A 3 7.75 -1.45 8.73
N TYR A 4 6.74 -1.83 9.51
CA TYR A 4 6.85 -1.92 10.96
C TYR A 4 7.34 -3.31 11.42
N GLU A 5 6.93 -4.38 10.72
CA GLU A 5 7.36 -5.76 11.06
C GLU A 5 8.85 -6.00 10.84
N LEU A 6 9.47 -5.31 9.85
CA LEU A 6 10.91 -5.43 9.58
C LEU A 6 11.79 -4.57 10.51
N ARG A 7 11.21 -3.65 11.30
CA ARG A 7 11.96 -2.85 12.29
C ARG A 7 12.33 -3.65 13.54
N SER A 8 11.52 -4.63 13.94
CA SER A 8 11.80 -5.46 15.12
C SER A 8 12.92 -6.48 14.89
N ALA A 9 13.29 -6.76 13.64
CA ALA A 9 14.27 -7.78 13.29
C ALA A 9 15.75 -7.32 13.33
N GLY A 10 16.07 -6.20 13.99
CA GLY A 10 17.45 -5.87 14.40
C GLY A 10 18.41 -5.42 13.28
N GLY A 11 17.95 -5.13 12.07
CA GLY A 11 18.74 -4.49 11.02
C GLY A 11 18.48 -2.98 10.98
N ASP A 12 19.55 -2.17 10.92
CA ASP A 12 19.56 -0.70 10.89
C ASP A 12 18.48 -0.10 9.95
N GLY A 13 17.30 0.15 10.53
CA GLY A 13 16.01 0.33 9.84
C GLY A 13 15.80 1.73 9.27
N ARG A 14 16.74 2.19 8.43
CA ARG A 14 16.67 3.51 7.77
C ARG A 14 16.42 3.48 6.26
N VAL A 15 16.16 2.33 5.68
CA VAL A 15 15.74 2.22 4.29
C VAL A 15 14.48 1.39 4.25
N PHE A 16 13.65 1.66 3.27
CA PHE A 16 12.53 0.86 2.76
C PHE A 16 11.20 1.59 2.77
N VAL A 17 10.69 1.72 1.55
CA VAL A 17 9.47 2.39 1.10
C VAL A 17 9.64 3.91 0.91
N ARG A 18 9.55 4.32 -0.36
CA ARG A 18 9.97 5.59 -1.00
C ARG A 18 11.46 5.77 -1.36
N GLY A 19 12.29 4.75 -1.19
CA GLY A 19 13.70 4.82 -1.57
C GLY A 19 13.99 4.67 -3.07
N VAL A 20 13.12 4.05 -3.87
CA VAL A 20 13.50 3.57 -5.23
C VAL A 20 13.98 4.70 -6.14
N LYS A 21 13.33 5.87 -6.19
CA LYS A 21 13.78 6.97 -7.06
C LYS A 21 15.10 7.59 -6.61
N ASP A 22 15.25 7.85 -5.31
CA ASP A 22 16.50 8.39 -4.75
C ASP A 22 17.64 7.37 -4.82
N PHE A 23 17.31 6.08 -4.67
CA PHE A 23 18.22 4.95 -4.78
C PHE A 23 18.65 4.74 -6.22
N VAL A 24 17.71 4.67 -7.16
CA VAL A 24 18.00 4.62 -8.60
C VAL A 24 18.84 5.83 -8.99
N ALA A 25 18.47 7.06 -8.63
CA ALA A 25 19.27 8.26 -8.92
C ALA A 25 20.69 8.23 -8.31
N LYS A 26 20.85 7.61 -7.14
CA LYS A 26 22.15 7.42 -6.47
C LYS A 26 23.02 6.39 -7.18
N TYR A 27 22.44 5.30 -7.70
CA TYR A 27 23.17 4.16 -8.27
C TYR A 27 23.15 4.10 -9.82
N SER A 28 22.43 5.00 -10.49
CA SER A 28 22.39 5.12 -11.96
C SER A 28 23.55 5.94 -12.54
N LYS A 29 24.34 6.64 -11.71
CA LYS A 29 25.51 7.41 -12.18
C LYS A 29 26.67 6.45 -12.51
N LYS A 30 27.39 6.68 -13.61
CA LYS A 30 28.56 5.85 -14.03
C LYS A 30 29.66 5.66 -12.96
N ARG A 31 29.68 6.51 -11.92
CA ARG A 31 30.66 6.49 -10.82
C ARG A 31 30.17 5.83 -9.53
N SER A 32 28.88 5.50 -9.43
CA SER A 32 28.38 4.73 -8.29
C SER A 32 28.64 3.25 -8.53
N GLY A 33 29.19 2.57 -7.53
CA GLY A 33 29.34 1.10 -7.56
C GLY A 33 27.98 0.40 -7.73
N PRO A 34 27.99 -0.92 -7.95
CA PRO A 34 26.76 -1.70 -8.08
C PRO A 34 25.82 -1.51 -6.87
N PRO A 35 24.50 -1.56 -7.06
CA PRO A 35 23.57 -1.47 -5.94
C PRO A 35 23.80 -2.64 -4.95
N PRO A 36 23.86 -2.39 -3.63
CA PRO A 36 24.17 -3.44 -2.66
C PRO A 36 22.97 -4.31 -2.25
N HIS A 37 21.74 -3.97 -2.67
CA HIS A 37 20.54 -4.66 -2.21
C HIS A 37 20.10 -5.73 -3.22
N HIS A 38 20.16 -6.98 -2.76
CA HIS A 38 19.74 -8.15 -3.52
C HIS A 38 18.23 -8.43 -3.45
N VAL A 39 17.49 -7.75 -2.57
CA VAL A 39 16.03 -7.90 -2.43
C VAL A 39 15.37 -6.55 -2.69
N LEU A 40 14.50 -6.53 -3.70
CA LEU A 40 13.76 -5.35 -4.12
C LEU A 40 12.27 -5.63 -3.99
N ILE A 41 11.52 -4.69 -3.40
CA ILE A 41 10.09 -4.85 -3.16
C ILE A 41 9.34 -3.74 -3.90
N PHE A 42 8.34 -4.13 -4.70
CA PHE A 42 7.44 -3.24 -5.40
C PHE A 42 6.03 -3.38 -4.81
N ASP A 43 5.50 -2.30 -4.25
CA ASP A 43 4.16 -2.27 -3.66
C ASP A 43 3.11 -1.90 -4.72
N GLU A 44 1.95 -2.54 -4.69
CA GLU A 44 0.90 -2.43 -5.72
C GLU A 44 1.43 -2.66 -7.14
N ALA A 45 2.13 -3.78 -7.36
CA ALA A 45 2.79 -4.09 -8.62
C ALA A 45 1.83 -4.08 -9.84
N GLN A 46 0.55 -4.38 -9.63
CA GLN A 46 -0.47 -4.35 -10.67
C GLN A 46 -0.84 -2.93 -11.14
N ARG A 47 -0.43 -1.89 -10.40
CA ARG A 47 -0.71 -0.48 -10.71
C ARG A 47 0.49 0.26 -11.30
N ALA A 48 1.53 -0.49 -11.70
CA ALA A 48 2.73 0.05 -12.31
C ALA A 48 2.41 0.88 -13.57
N TRP A 49 3.15 1.97 -13.79
CA TRP A 49 2.93 2.85 -14.94
C TRP A 49 3.67 2.40 -16.19
N ASP A 50 2.99 2.50 -17.34
CA ASP A 50 3.61 2.43 -18.66
C ASP A 50 4.50 3.65 -18.93
N ALA A 51 5.28 3.57 -20.01
CA ALA A 51 6.20 4.63 -20.43
C ALA A 51 5.48 5.97 -20.71
N ASP A 52 4.28 5.93 -21.27
CA ASP A 52 3.50 7.11 -21.64
C ASP A 52 3.06 7.90 -20.41
N ARG A 53 2.57 7.19 -19.38
CA ARG A 53 2.16 7.75 -18.10
C ARG A 53 3.35 8.26 -17.29
N VAL A 54 4.50 7.58 -17.35
CA VAL A 54 5.75 8.09 -16.77
C VAL A 54 6.17 9.38 -17.49
N ARG A 55 6.17 9.41 -18.83
CA ARG A 55 6.52 10.58 -19.66
C ARG A 55 5.63 11.78 -19.37
N LEU A 56 4.31 11.60 -19.35
CA LEU A 56 3.35 12.66 -19.06
C LEU A 56 3.58 13.28 -17.68
N LYS A 57 3.89 12.46 -16.69
CA LYS A 57 4.10 12.91 -15.31
C LYS A 57 5.45 13.55 -15.08
N HIS A 58 6.50 13.03 -15.71
CA HIS A 58 7.89 13.41 -15.46
C HIS A 58 8.50 14.30 -16.54
N LYS A 59 7.79 14.54 -17.65
CA LYS A 59 8.26 15.30 -18.82
C LYS A 59 9.58 14.78 -19.37
N ASP A 60 9.79 13.47 -19.26
CA ASP A 60 10.99 12.79 -19.73
C ASP A 60 10.69 12.12 -21.09
N PRO A 61 11.29 12.59 -22.20
CA PRO A 61 11.07 12.00 -23.52
C PRO A 61 11.59 10.57 -23.64
N GLU A 62 12.59 10.17 -22.84
CA GLU A 62 13.20 8.84 -22.83
C GLU A 62 12.61 7.93 -21.72
N ALA A 63 11.43 8.28 -21.21
CA ALA A 63 10.77 7.52 -20.17
C ALA A 63 10.50 6.07 -20.60
N VAL A 64 10.88 5.13 -19.75
CA VAL A 64 10.50 3.72 -19.82
C VAL A 64 9.38 3.43 -18.81
N SER A 65 8.74 2.26 -18.91
CA SER A 65 7.76 1.85 -17.90
C SER A 65 8.43 1.64 -16.54
N GLU A 66 7.66 1.74 -15.45
CA GLU A 66 8.19 1.47 -14.11
C GLU A 66 8.78 0.05 -13.98
N PRO A 67 8.13 -1.01 -14.50
CA PRO A 67 8.71 -2.35 -14.51
C PRO A 67 10.00 -2.45 -15.31
N ASP A 68 10.09 -1.82 -16.50
CA ASP A 68 11.32 -1.82 -17.32
C ASP A 68 12.48 -1.19 -16.53
N ALA A 69 12.25 -0.03 -15.89
CA ALA A 69 13.27 0.63 -15.07
C ALA A 69 13.67 -0.21 -13.87
N PHE A 70 12.72 -0.91 -13.25
CA PHE A 70 12.94 -1.69 -12.04
C PHE A 70 13.71 -2.99 -12.32
N VAL A 71 13.35 -3.72 -13.37
CA VAL A 71 14.05 -4.94 -13.79
C VAL A 71 15.47 -4.59 -14.25
N ALA A 72 15.63 -3.58 -15.11
CA ALA A 72 16.96 -3.14 -15.56
C ALA A 72 17.86 -2.68 -14.39
N PHE A 73 17.26 -2.17 -13.32
CA PHE A 73 17.97 -1.85 -12.10
C PHE A 73 18.42 -3.11 -11.35
N ALA A 74 17.53 -4.11 -11.25
CA ALA A 74 17.80 -5.39 -10.60
C ALA A 74 18.92 -6.17 -11.29
N ASP A 75 19.01 -6.17 -12.62
CA ASP A 75 20.09 -6.88 -13.35
C ASP A 75 21.48 -6.30 -13.11
N ARG A 76 21.56 -5.06 -12.62
CA ARG A 76 22.84 -4.42 -12.29
C ARG A 76 23.35 -4.83 -10.92
N VAL A 77 22.57 -5.58 -10.13
CA VAL A 77 22.97 -6.13 -8.84
C VAL A 77 23.89 -7.35 -9.08
N PRO A 78 25.14 -7.33 -8.59
CA PRO A 78 26.08 -8.42 -8.81
C PRO A 78 25.62 -9.71 -8.12
N GLY A 79 25.86 -10.85 -8.76
CA GLY A 79 25.51 -12.16 -8.20
C GLY A 79 24.04 -12.49 -8.42
N TRP A 80 23.19 -12.17 -7.46
CA TRP A 80 21.77 -12.54 -7.48
C TRP A 80 20.86 -11.35 -7.16
N CYS A 81 19.62 -11.36 -7.61
CA CYS A 81 18.62 -10.38 -7.19
C CYS A 81 17.24 -11.03 -7.18
N VAL A 82 16.42 -10.69 -6.20
CA VAL A 82 15.02 -11.09 -6.10
C VAL A 82 14.16 -9.84 -6.10
N VAL A 83 13.15 -9.83 -6.98
CA VAL A 83 12.12 -8.79 -7.03
C VAL A 83 10.82 -9.38 -6.49
N ILE A 84 10.24 -8.74 -5.48
CA ILE A 84 8.99 -9.13 -4.86
C ILE A 84 7.93 -8.08 -5.21
N GLY A 85 6.96 -8.46 -6.04
CA GLY A 85 5.78 -7.65 -6.33
C GLY A 85 4.64 -7.96 -5.36
N LEU A 86 4.24 -6.99 -4.54
CA LEU A 86 3.07 -7.11 -3.69
C LEU A 86 1.83 -6.68 -4.47
N ILE A 87 0.81 -7.54 -4.48
CA ILE A 87 -0.45 -7.31 -5.20
C ILE A 87 -1.58 -7.32 -4.18
N GLY A 88 -2.35 -6.24 -4.13
CA GLY A 88 -3.52 -6.11 -3.26
C GLY A 88 -4.80 -6.30 -4.05
N THR A 89 -5.66 -7.25 -3.63
CA THR A 89 -6.97 -7.53 -4.24
C THR A 89 -8.10 -6.59 -3.76
N GLY A 90 -7.76 -5.59 -2.94
CA GLY A 90 -8.70 -4.93 -2.03
C GLY A 90 -9.57 -3.82 -2.60
N GLN A 91 -9.37 -3.32 -3.82
CA GLN A 91 -10.21 -2.21 -4.34
C GLN A 91 -10.57 -2.19 -5.84
N GLU A 92 -10.03 -3.02 -6.74
CA GLU A 92 -10.34 -2.86 -8.18
C GLU A 92 -10.33 -4.19 -8.98
N ILE A 93 -11.26 -5.12 -8.71
CA ILE A 93 -11.45 -6.32 -9.58
C ILE A 93 -12.15 -5.97 -10.91
N HIS A 94 -12.30 -4.68 -11.27
CA HIS A 94 -13.01 -4.28 -12.48
C HIS A 94 -12.22 -3.22 -13.26
N ALA A 95 -11.57 -3.69 -14.33
CA ALA A 95 -11.01 -2.93 -15.46
C ALA A 95 -9.76 -2.07 -15.18
N GLY A 96 -8.57 -2.71 -15.19
CA GLY A 96 -7.30 -1.97 -15.30
C GLY A 96 -6.03 -2.71 -14.87
N GLU A 97 -6.16 -3.78 -14.08
CA GLU A 97 -5.02 -4.45 -13.44
C GLU A 97 -4.21 -5.37 -14.39
N GLU A 98 -4.82 -5.88 -15.47
CA GLU A 98 -4.11 -6.67 -16.49
C GLU A 98 -2.98 -5.86 -17.14
N GLY A 99 -3.14 -4.54 -17.24
CA GLY A 99 -2.10 -3.67 -17.81
C GLY A 99 -0.79 -3.72 -17.04
N GLY A 100 -0.84 -3.67 -15.70
CA GLY A 100 0.37 -3.69 -14.88
C GLY A 100 1.14 -5.00 -15.00
N MET A 101 0.44 -6.14 -14.93
CA MET A 101 1.10 -7.46 -15.02
C MET A 101 1.67 -7.73 -16.42
N VAL A 102 1.00 -7.27 -17.48
CA VAL A 102 1.54 -7.31 -18.85
C VAL A 102 2.82 -6.48 -18.96
N LEU A 103 2.90 -5.31 -18.31
CA LEU A 103 4.13 -4.51 -18.30
C LEU A 103 5.28 -5.25 -17.61
N TRP A 104 5.03 -5.95 -16.50
CA TRP A 104 6.04 -6.79 -15.84
C TRP A 104 6.51 -7.94 -16.73
N ALA A 105 5.57 -8.67 -17.34
CA ALA A 105 5.89 -9.77 -18.25
C ALA A 105 6.74 -9.28 -19.44
N ASN A 106 6.36 -8.15 -20.05
CA ASN A 106 7.12 -7.53 -21.13
C ASN A 106 8.51 -7.05 -20.68
N ALA A 107 8.63 -6.44 -19.50
CA ALA A 107 9.91 -5.96 -18.98
C ALA A 107 10.90 -7.12 -18.74
N ILE A 108 10.39 -8.25 -18.25
CA ILE A 108 11.18 -9.46 -18.04
C ILE A 108 11.53 -10.13 -19.38
N ALA A 109 10.58 -10.25 -20.30
CA ALA A 109 10.80 -10.85 -21.63
C ALA A 109 11.85 -10.12 -22.47
N LYS A 110 11.98 -8.79 -22.31
CA LYS A 110 13.02 -7.98 -22.98
C LYS A 110 14.42 -8.23 -22.41
N ASN A 111 14.53 -8.89 -21.26
CA ASN A 111 15.79 -9.04 -20.57
C ASN A 111 16.55 -10.30 -20.95
N ILE A 112 17.88 -10.22 -20.83
CA ILE A 112 18.82 -11.26 -21.25
C ILE A 112 19.19 -12.16 -20.05
N SER A 113 18.96 -11.68 -18.83
CA SER A 113 19.07 -12.45 -17.60
C SER A 113 17.91 -13.45 -17.52
N GLY A 114 18.22 -14.73 -17.31
CA GLY A 114 17.24 -15.82 -17.21
C GLY A 114 16.40 -15.74 -15.95
N TRP A 115 15.54 -14.72 -15.85
CA TRP A 115 14.62 -14.53 -14.74
C TRP A 115 13.67 -15.71 -14.60
N GLU A 116 13.59 -16.24 -13.39
CA GLU A 116 12.56 -17.20 -12.99
C GLU A 116 11.43 -16.43 -12.30
N VAL A 117 10.20 -16.61 -12.78
CA VAL A 117 9.02 -15.92 -12.23
C VAL A 117 8.14 -16.94 -11.53
N SER A 118 7.74 -16.65 -10.28
CA SER A 118 6.81 -17.49 -9.52
C SER A 118 5.71 -16.63 -8.89
N GLY A 119 4.50 -17.16 -8.82
CA GLY A 119 3.36 -16.45 -8.22
C GLY A 119 2.03 -17.20 -8.35
N PRO A 120 0.92 -16.57 -7.94
CA PRO A 120 -0.41 -17.16 -8.00
C PRO A 120 -0.79 -17.63 -9.42
N PRO A 121 -1.49 -18.79 -9.57
CA PRO A 121 -1.84 -19.35 -10.88
C PRO A 121 -2.58 -18.38 -11.81
N GLN A 122 -3.37 -17.46 -11.27
CA GLN A 122 -4.13 -16.46 -12.03
C GLN A 122 -3.28 -15.56 -12.95
N PHE A 123 -1.97 -15.41 -12.70
CA PHE A 123 -1.10 -14.56 -13.52
C PHE A 123 -0.31 -15.34 -14.58
N GLN A 124 -0.32 -16.68 -14.52
CA GLN A 124 0.48 -17.53 -15.40
C GLN A 124 0.28 -17.20 -16.88
N ALA A 125 -0.98 -17.09 -17.31
CA ALA A 125 -1.33 -16.82 -18.70
C ALA A 125 -0.71 -15.51 -19.23
N VAL A 126 -0.59 -14.47 -18.39
CA VAL A 126 -0.02 -13.17 -18.79
C VAL A 126 1.49 -13.27 -19.06
N PHE A 127 2.20 -14.03 -18.23
CA PHE A 127 3.64 -14.23 -18.39
C PHE A 127 3.97 -15.17 -19.54
N GLU A 128 3.24 -16.27 -19.67
CA GLU A 128 3.42 -17.22 -20.78
C GLU A 128 3.11 -16.60 -22.14
N ALA A 129 2.09 -15.73 -22.22
CA ALA A 129 1.78 -14.98 -23.44
C ALA A 129 2.94 -14.07 -23.89
N SER A 130 3.80 -13.65 -22.95
CA SER A 130 5.00 -12.85 -23.23
C SER A 130 6.27 -13.71 -23.41
N GLY A 131 6.14 -15.04 -23.43
CA GLY A 131 7.26 -15.97 -23.56
C GLY A 131 8.12 -16.14 -22.31
N VAL A 132 7.63 -15.71 -21.14
CA VAL A 132 8.34 -15.81 -19.86
C VAL A 132 7.94 -17.11 -19.16
N THR A 133 8.93 -17.91 -18.74
CA THR A 133 8.68 -19.10 -17.92
C THR A 133 8.11 -18.71 -16.56
N TYR A 134 6.99 -19.33 -16.20
CA TYR A 134 6.26 -19.03 -14.98
C TYR A 134 6.01 -20.29 -14.15
N THR A 135 6.34 -20.24 -12.86
CA THR A 135 6.04 -21.29 -11.89
C THR A 135 4.83 -20.89 -11.06
N ALA A 136 3.66 -21.44 -11.40
CA ALA A 136 2.45 -21.26 -10.63
C ALA A 136 2.60 -21.87 -9.23
N THR A 137 2.38 -21.06 -8.20
CA THR A 137 2.55 -21.42 -6.78
C THR A 137 1.35 -20.87 -6.00
N GLU A 138 0.45 -21.75 -5.58
CA GLU A 138 -0.80 -21.36 -4.90
C GLU A 138 -0.52 -20.74 -3.52
N GLU A 139 0.57 -21.13 -2.86
CA GLU A 139 0.99 -20.60 -1.56
C GLU A 139 1.34 -19.11 -1.59
N LEU A 140 1.61 -18.57 -2.79
CA LEU A 140 1.82 -17.13 -3.00
C LEU A 140 0.50 -16.36 -3.17
N HIS A 141 -0.64 -17.06 -3.26
CA HIS A 141 -1.96 -16.47 -3.22
C HIS A 141 -2.43 -16.32 -1.76
N LEU A 142 -2.26 -15.12 -1.20
CA LEU A 142 -2.73 -14.80 0.14
C LEU A 142 -4.24 -14.50 0.14
N GLY A 143 -5.05 -15.52 -0.17
CA GLY A 143 -6.51 -15.42 -0.33
C GLY A 143 -7.28 -15.20 0.98
N GLN A 144 -6.66 -15.45 2.14
CA GLN A 144 -7.25 -15.13 3.43
C GLN A 144 -6.68 -13.81 3.96
N SER A 145 -7.48 -12.76 3.85
CA SER A 145 -7.21 -11.54 4.61
C SER A 145 -7.38 -11.85 6.10
N VAL A 146 -6.27 -11.77 6.84
CA VAL A 146 -6.25 -11.85 8.32
C VAL A 146 -7.19 -10.80 8.96
N ARG A 147 -7.63 -9.79 8.19
CA ARG A 147 -8.54 -8.73 8.64
C ARG A 147 -10.03 -9.01 8.37
N PHE A 148 -10.37 -10.00 7.53
CA PHE A 148 -11.74 -10.13 7.01
C PHE A 148 -12.72 -10.81 7.98
N HIS A 149 -12.24 -11.62 8.91
CA HIS A 149 -13.11 -12.16 9.98
C HIS A 149 -13.58 -11.09 10.97
N PHE A 150 -12.91 -9.92 11.03
CA PHE A 150 -13.23 -8.87 11.98
C PHE A 150 -14.05 -7.72 11.38
N ALA A 151 -13.90 -7.41 10.09
CA ALA A 151 -14.47 -6.19 9.49
C ALA A 151 -15.90 -6.32 8.90
N ALA A 152 -16.43 -7.54 8.73
CA ALA A 152 -17.69 -7.75 8.00
C ALA A 152 -18.89 -6.96 8.56
N GLY A 153 -19.00 -6.81 9.89
CA GLY A 153 -20.05 -6.01 10.51
C GLY A 153 -19.76 -4.50 10.52
N LEU A 154 -18.49 -4.10 10.44
CA LEU A 154 -18.09 -2.70 10.61
C LEU A 154 -18.56 -1.82 9.45
N SER A 155 -18.41 -2.31 8.20
CA SER A 155 -18.84 -1.57 7.01
C SER A 155 -20.36 -1.41 6.94
N GLU A 156 -21.12 -2.43 7.35
CA GLU A 156 -22.59 -2.33 7.44
C GLU A 156 -22.99 -1.29 8.48
N TRP A 157 -22.37 -1.34 9.66
CA TRP A 157 -22.65 -0.41 10.74
C TRP A 157 -22.30 1.03 10.37
N GLU A 158 -21.14 1.27 9.77
CA GLU A 158 -20.72 2.59 9.28
C GLU A 158 -21.70 3.13 8.23
N SER A 159 -22.02 2.32 7.21
CA SER A 159 -22.92 2.74 6.14
C SER A 159 -24.30 3.11 6.67
N GLY A 160 -24.85 2.30 7.59
CA GLY A 160 -26.14 2.60 8.20
C GLY A 160 -26.11 3.81 9.15
N LEU A 161 -24.98 4.08 9.82
CA LEU A 161 -24.81 5.26 10.65
C LEU A 161 -24.71 6.55 9.84
N LEU A 162 -24.09 6.49 8.66
CA LEU A 162 -23.88 7.64 7.77
C LEU A 162 -25.09 7.96 6.88
N ASN A 163 -26.12 7.12 6.87
CA ASN A 163 -27.38 7.41 6.18
C ASN A 163 -28.11 8.61 6.82
N ASP A 164 -28.90 9.35 6.02
CA ASP A 164 -29.67 10.51 6.50
C ASP A 164 -30.66 10.18 7.63
N GLN A 165 -31.11 8.92 7.69
CA GLN A 165 -31.98 8.38 8.73
C GLN A 165 -31.37 7.09 9.30
N PRO A 166 -30.43 7.18 10.25
CA PRO A 166 -29.88 5.99 10.90
C PRO A 166 -30.99 5.33 11.72
N ASP A 167 -31.15 4.02 11.56
CA ASP A 167 -32.10 3.20 12.33
C ASP A 167 -31.36 2.54 13.51
N PRO A 168 -31.54 3.02 14.76
CA PRO A 168 -30.86 2.46 15.91
C PRO A 168 -31.25 1.00 16.18
N ALA A 169 -32.48 0.59 15.82
CA ALA A 169 -32.95 -0.78 16.06
C ALA A 169 -32.18 -1.79 15.18
N ARG A 170 -31.80 -1.39 13.97
CA ARG A 170 -30.96 -2.19 13.08
C ARG A 170 -29.47 -2.10 13.43
N LEU A 171 -28.99 -0.93 13.87
CA LEU A 171 -27.56 -0.71 14.14
C LEU A 171 -27.09 -1.24 15.49
N ALA A 172 -27.96 -1.28 16.51
CA ALA A 172 -27.58 -1.71 17.86
C ALA A 172 -27.12 -3.18 17.93
N PRO A 173 -27.80 -4.16 17.28
CA PRO A 173 -27.34 -5.55 17.25
C PRO A 173 -25.97 -5.70 16.59
N VAL A 174 -25.73 -5.01 15.47
CA VAL A 174 -24.44 -5.02 14.76
C VAL A 174 -23.33 -4.43 15.64
N ALA A 175 -23.63 -3.32 16.34
CA ALA A 175 -22.68 -2.71 17.26
C ALA A 175 -22.33 -3.62 18.45
N GLN A 176 -23.31 -4.36 19.00
CA GLN A 176 -23.08 -5.32 20.08
C GLN A 176 -22.22 -6.50 19.63
N GLN A 177 -22.47 -7.02 18.43
CA GLN A 177 -21.64 -8.08 17.84
C GLN A 177 -20.20 -7.59 17.62
N LEU A 178 -20.01 -6.39 17.10
CA LEU A 178 -18.69 -5.81 16.93
C LEU A 178 -18.00 -5.59 18.30
N ALA A 179 -18.75 -5.15 19.31
CA ALA A 179 -18.23 -4.99 20.67
C ALA A 179 -17.75 -6.31 21.29
N SER A 180 -18.49 -7.41 21.10
CA SER A 180 -18.07 -8.74 21.56
C SER A 180 -16.84 -9.27 20.81
N GLN A 181 -16.60 -8.79 19.59
CA GLN A 181 -15.40 -9.04 18.81
C GLN A 181 -14.22 -8.11 19.17
N GLY A 182 -14.38 -7.24 20.18
CA GLY A 182 -13.32 -6.35 20.67
C GLY A 182 -13.30 -4.95 20.03
N TYR A 183 -14.25 -4.61 19.16
CA TYR A 183 -14.37 -3.25 18.63
C TYR A 183 -14.87 -2.27 19.69
N GLN A 184 -14.29 -1.08 19.74
CA GLN A 184 -14.74 0.01 20.59
C GLN A 184 -15.42 1.08 19.75
N LEU A 185 -16.69 0.84 19.42
CA LEU A 185 -17.51 1.79 18.69
C LEU A 185 -17.99 2.90 19.62
N ARG A 186 -17.74 4.16 19.23
CA ARG A 186 -18.16 5.37 19.96
C ARG A 186 -18.72 6.35 18.95
N VAL A 187 -19.86 6.96 19.26
CA VAL A 187 -20.47 8.00 18.41
C VAL A 187 -20.58 9.28 19.23
N THR A 188 -20.16 10.39 18.64
CA THR A 188 -20.32 11.73 19.24
C THR A 188 -20.57 12.75 18.15
N ARG A 189 -21.37 13.78 18.45
CA ARG A 189 -21.53 14.97 17.60
C ARG A 189 -20.51 16.07 17.92
N ALA A 190 -19.69 15.88 18.95
CA ALA A 190 -18.68 16.83 19.41
C ALA A 190 -17.27 16.33 19.08
N ILE A 191 -16.62 16.96 18.09
CA ILE A 191 -15.27 16.60 17.66
C ILE A 191 -14.23 16.74 18.79
N GLY A 192 -14.41 17.72 19.69
CA GLY A 192 -13.54 17.90 20.86
C GLY A 192 -13.52 16.66 21.75
N THR A 193 -14.69 16.10 22.04
CA THR A 193 -14.83 14.85 22.81
C THR A 193 -14.16 13.67 22.11
N ALA A 194 -14.27 13.57 20.79
CA ALA A 194 -13.60 12.51 20.03
C ALA A 194 -12.07 12.63 20.12
N LYS A 195 -11.53 13.85 19.94
CA LYS A 195 -10.09 14.11 20.06
C LYS A 195 -9.57 13.77 21.45
N GLU A 196 -10.22 14.29 22.50
CA GLU A 196 -9.86 14.01 23.89
C GLU A 196 -9.88 12.52 24.22
N PHE A 197 -10.90 11.80 23.76
CA PHE A 197 -11.01 10.36 23.98
C PHE A 197 -9.82 9.62 23.38
N VAL A 198 -9.49 9.88 22.10
CA VAL A 198 -8.41 9.18 21.41
C VAL A 198 -7.04 9.53 22.03
N TRP A 199 -6.82 10.81 22.37
CA TRP A 199 -5.59 11.22 23.05
C TRP A 199 -5.42 10.58 24.42
N LYS A 200 -6.47 10.54 25.24
CA LYS A 200 -6.43 9.86 26.55
C LYS A 200 -6.22 8.36 26.39
N LYS A 201 -6.93 7.72 25.45
CA LYS A 201 -6.88 6.28 25.22
C LYS A 201 -5.48 5.79 24.85
N TYR A 202 -4.74 6.57 24.09
CA TYR A 202 -3.40 6.20 23.59
C TYR A 202 -2.27 7.01 24.25
N ALA A 203 -2.52 7.66 25.39
CA ALA A 203 -1.53 8.49 26.07
C ALA A 203 -0.24 7.71 26.41
N ASP A 204 -0.40 6.45 26.84
CA ASP A 204 0.72 5.57 27.22
C ASP A 204 1.23 4.72 26.04
N SER A 205 0.79 5.00 24.82
CA SER A 205 1.14 4.25 23.61
C SER A 205 1.90 5.16 22.62
N PRO A 206 3.22 5.38 22.82
CA PRO A 206 4.01 6.32 22.02
C PRO A 206 4.06 5.95 20.51
N ASP A 207 3.91 4.65 20.21
CA ASP A 207 3.84 4.15 18.83
C ASP A 207 2.44 4.14 18.23
N ALA A 208 1.40 4.49 19.00
CA ALA A 208 0.05 4.57 18.47
C ALA A 208 -0.03 5.60 17.34
N ARG A 209 -0.73 5.23 16.28
CA ARG A 209 -1.07 6.10 15.16
C ARG A 209 -2.57 6.13 15.05
N PHE A 210 -3.13 7.32 15.15
CA PHE A 210 -4.55 7.56 15.02
C PHE A 210 -4.74 8.90 14.33
N GLY A 211 -5.87 9.05 13.67
CA GLY A 211 -6.19 10.22 12.88
C GLY A 211 -7.66 10.22 12.52
N LEU A 212 -8.03 11.19 11.70
CA LEU A 212 -9.39 11.32 11.19
C LEU A 212 -9.39 10.88 9.73
N LEU A 213 -10.28 9.95 9.38
CA LEU A 213 -10.60 9.63 7.99
C LEU A 213 -11.71 10.58 7.53
N HIS A 214 -11.55 11.19 6.36
CA HIS A 214 -12.59 12.02 5.77
C HIS A 214 -12.62 11.83 4.25
N SER A 215 -13.76 12.15 3.63
CA SER A 215 -13.87 12.14 2.17
C SER A 215 -13.03 13.25 1.56
N SER A 216 -12.33 12.94 0.46
CA SER A 216 -11.51 13.90 -0.31
C SER A 216 -12.32 15.07 -0.90
N ARG A 217 -13.66 14.94 -0.97
CA ARG A 217 -14.58 15.96 -1.48
C ARG A 217 -15.16 16.86 -0.37
N ASP A 218 -14.90 16.57 0.90
CA ASP A 218 -15.42 17.38 2.01
C ASP A 218 -14.58 18.65 2.20
N LYS A 219 -15.15 19.79 1.79
CA LYS A 219 -14.51 21.10 1.90
C LYS A 219 -14.63 21.74 3.28
N ARG A 220 -15.49 21.20 4.17
CA ARG A 220 -15.77 21.79 5.49
C ARG A 220 -14.84 21.28 6.58
N ILE A 221 -13.98 20.29 6.27
CA ILE A 221 -13.09 19.69 7.27
C ILE A 221 -12.05 20.67 7.85
N ALA A 222 -11.64 21.67 7.06
CA ALA A 222 -10.70 22.69 7.51
C ALA A 222 -11.22 23.49 8.72
N GLU A 223 -12.52 23.82 8.74
CA GLU A 223 -13.19 24.55 9.83
C GLU A 223 -13.20 23.74 11.14
N VAL A 224 -13.16 22.41 11.05
CA VAL A 224 -13.19 21.46 12.18
C VAL A 224 -11.77 21.22 12.74
N LEU A 225 -10.74 21.35 11.91
CA LEU A 225 -9.35 21.11 12.28
C LEU A 225 -8.68 22.32 12.95
N ASP A 226 -9.13 23.55 12.69
CA ASP A 226 -8.45 24.78 13.13
C ASP A 226 -8.70 25.24 14.57
N ASN A 227 -9.53 24.55 15.34
CA ASN A 227 -9.66 24.79 16.79
C ASN A 227 -8.46 24.20 17.56
N ARG A 228 -7.35 24.94 17.64
CA ARG A 228 -6.17 24.63 18.48
C ARG A 228 -6.25 25.32 19.85
N PRO A 229 -5.69 24.69 20.89
CA PRO A 229 -4.72 25.36 21.76
C PRO A 229 -3.32 24.98 21.28
N ALA A 230 -2.46 25.99 21.16
CA ALA A 230 -1.09 25.84 20.70
C ALA A 230 -0.24 25.00 21.69
N THR A 231 0.35 23.91 21.21
CA THR A 231 1.75 23.56 21.51
C THR A 231 2.22 22.50 20.53
N LEU A 232 3.31 22.84 19.83
CA LEU A 232 3.95 22.04 18.80
C LEU A 232 4.75 20.90 19.44
N PHE A 233 4.55 19.67 18.96
CA PHE A 233 5.66 18.82 18.53
C PHE A 233 5.29 18.12 17.21
N PRO A 234 6.25 17.98 16.28
CA PRO A 234 5.95 17.68 14.89
C PRO A 234 5.93 16.18 14.69
N THR A 235 4.76 15.61 14.40
CA THR A 235 4.74 14.37 13.61
C THR A 235 3.61 14.46 12.60
N ARG A 236 4.02 14.85 11.40
CA ARG A 236 3.29 14.70 10.15
C ARG A 236 2.76 13.26 10.06
N SER A 237 1.45 13.11 9.98
CA SER A 237 0.78 12.00 9.28
C SER A 237 -0.67 12.40 9.04
N VAL A 238 -0.85 13.40 8.18
CA VAL A 238 -2.07 13.48 7.37
C VAL A 238 -1.91 12.35 6.35
N VAL A 239 -2.52 11.21 6.62
CA VAL A 239 -2.65 10.14 5.62
C VAL A 239 -3.89 10.50 4.80
N ARG A 240 -3.64 10.83 3.53
CA ARG A 240 -4.65 10.92 2.47
C ARG A 240 -5.27 9.55 2.24
#